data_AF-A0A7S1IH04-F1
#
_entry.id   AF-A0A7S1IH04-F1
#
_cell.length_a   1.000
_cell.length_b   1.000
_cell.length_c   1.000
_cell.angle_alpha   90.00
_cell.angle_beta   90.00
_cell.angle_gamma   90.00
#
_symmetry.space_group_name_H-M   'P 1'
#
loop_
_entity.id
_entity.type
_entity.pdbx_description
1 polymer ?
#
loop_
_entity_poly.entity_id
_entity_poly.type
_entity_poly.pdbx_seq_one_letter_code
_entity_poly.pdbx_strand_id
1 'polypeptide(L)'
;MLLGAMASAYDIQRIISIFTDKSSSDPAVLGMNIACLCMMVLWWIPWSMGRHYVIAYWMTHLGMCIHMARSLHYIALNGDRAGIHSFVWMTAIMLNPVALFWHCVPFELIWIIASKVVEVPVDDMNVTKVTGFNQVSVTIVSCFVLFGSKWHMEHQDRALFRLKQELAHELTARIAAETEARKAAQEAIALRDAKSRFLAFMSHELRTPLAGLTGFLDLLVQTPLSDEQLSCVTPMQSSATMLKACIDDILDHSKLSSGMLRLSKEVASIRQVVERCTNMFQAALEDKELLLTVEIASAVPDWATFDSFRVQQMLSNYLSNAIKFTHNGGIRITVTTCQLRKPGFRIEVVDTGVGVPEEKQQWLFQAFSQADEHVARHYGGSGLGLSIVKLLAELMGGSIGVMSRSQKGSCFWFTFEASSASVPYAKADINKPLKSPSVLKECQVMVVDDTPMNLKLMEHMLHDIGLQGVCFGHAQKAVRHIELNPHSHRLPDVIFMDLWMPGMDGFEATETLLAIAPDLHIIALTADADQGTRLRAKKCGMCSLLVKPISRASLVEACNRHFSGCCT
;
A
#
# COMPACT_ATOMS: atom_id res chain seq x y z
N MET A 1 -30.05 -33.70 19.14
CA MET A 1 -29.99 -35.03 18.50
C MET A 1 -30.15 -36.07 19.60
N LEU A 2 -31.01 -37.08 19.41
CA LEU A 2 -31.42 -38.13 20.37
C LEU A 2 -32.62 -37.84 21.29
N LEU A 3 -33.75 -37.43 20.70
CA LEU A 3 -35.12 -37.88 21.07
C LEU A 3 -36.15 -37.31 20.05
N GLY A 4 -35.74 -37.20 18.78
CA GLY A 4 -36.54 -36.63 17.68
C GLY A 4 -36.84 -37.63 16.58
N ALA A 5 -36.87 -38.93 16.90
CA ALA A 5 -37.13 -39.98 15.94
C ALA A 5 -37.94 -41.10 16.59
N MET A 6 -39.27 -41.07 16.41
CA MET A 6 -40.17 -42.21 16.17
C MET A 6 -41.62 -41.81 16.48
N ALA A 7 -42.28 -41.18 15.52
CA ALA A 7 -43.68 -41.42 15.20
C ALA A 7 -43.89 -40.91 13.78
N SER A 8 -44.07 -41.83 12.83
CA SER A 8 -44.24 -41.47 11.42
C SER A 8 -45.64 -40.91 11.20
N ALA A 9 -45.85 -40.14 10.12
CA ALA A 9 -47.18 -39.67 9.70
C ALA A 9 -48.24 -40.80 9.57
N TYR A 10 -47.78 -42.06 9.50
CA TYR A 10 -48.59 -43.28 9.49
C TYR A 10 -49.33 -43.53 10.83
N ASP A 11 -48.76 -43.15 11.98
CA ASP A 11 -49.39 -43.34 13.28
C ASP A 11 -50.52 -42.33 13.53
N ILE A 12 -50.37 -41.11 12.98
CA ILE A 12 -51.40 -40.06 13.04
C ILE A 12 -52.63 -40.43 12.21
N GLN A 13 -52.46 -40.98 11.00
CA GLN A 13 -53.59 -41.44 10.19
C GLN A 13 -54.33 -42.63 10.84
N ARG A 14 -53.61 -43.51 11.54
CA ARG A 14 -54.23 -44.65 12.23
C ARG A 14 -55.03 -44.21 13.46
N ILE A 15 -54.52 -43.24 14.24
CA ILE A 15 -55.24 -42.63 15.37
C ILE A 15 -56.47 -41.85 14.88
N ILE A 16 -56.35 -41.09 13.78
CA ILE A 16 -57.51 -40.40 13.16
C ILE A 16 -58.57 -41.42 12.72
N SER A 17 -58.18 -42.57 12.16
CA SER A 17 -59.13 -43.61 11.73
C SER A 17 -59.89 -44.27 12.89
N ILE A 18 -59.26 -44.39 14.07
CA ILE A 18 -59.90 -44.95 15.28
C ILE A 18 -60.97 -43.99 15.82
N PHE A 19 -60.79 -42.67 15.68
CA PHE A 19 -61.74 -41.66 16.14
C PHE A 19 -62.78 -41.22 15.10
N THR A 20 -62.64 -41.66 13.85
CA THR A 20 -63.58 -41.37 12.74
C THR A 20 -64.39 -42.60 12.32
N ASP A 21 -64.47 -43.64 13.16
CA ASP A 21 -65.33 -44.79 12.89
C ASP A 21 -66.80 -44.35 12.79
N LYS A 22 -67.41 -44.64 11.63
CA LYS A 22 -68.63 -44.03 11.09
C LYS A 22 -69.94 -44.56 11.71
N SER A 23 -69.89 -45.13 12.91
CA SER A 23 -71.04 -45.82 13.52
C SER A 23 -71.87 -44.96 14.49
N SER A 24 -71.46 -43.73 14.81
CA SER A 24 -72.28 -42.79 15.59
C SER A 24 -72.87 -41.69 14.68
N SER A 25 -74.19 -41.69 14.55
CA SER A 25 -74.96 -40.68 13.81
C SER A 25 -75.27 -39.42 14.64
N ASP A 26 -74.69 -39.29 15.83
CA ASP A 26 -74.89 -38.15 16.73
C ASP A 26 -73.82 -37.06 16.49
N PRO A 27 -74.21 -35.86 16.01
CA PRO A 27 -73.29 -34.74 15.77
C PRO A 27 -72.50 -34.31 17.02
N ALA A 28 -73.02 -34.57 18.23
CA ALA A 28 -72.36 -34.20 19.47
C ALA A 28 -71.11 -35.05 19.75
N VAL A 29 -71.16 -36.35 19.44
CA VAL A 29 -70.06 -37.30 19.67
C VAL A 29 -68.92 -37.08 18.65
N LEU A 30 -69.28 -36.74 17.40
CA LEU A 30 -68.30 -36.42 16.35
C LEU A 30 -67.53 -35.12 16.67
N GLY A 31 -68.22 -34.10 17.19
CA GLY A 31 -67.58 -32.86 17.65
C GLY A 31 -66.64 -33.07 18.83
N MET A 32 -66.98 -33.99 19.74
CA MET A 32 -66.21 -34.32 20.93
C MET A 32 -64.92 -35.09 20.60
N ASN A 33 -64.95 -36.00 19.62
CA ASN A 33 -63.77 -36.71 19.14
C ASN A 33 -62.78 -35.80 18.40
N ILE A 34 -63.29 -34.85 17.59
CA ILE A 34 -62.44 -33.86 16.90
C ILE A 34 -61.78 -32.90 17.91
N ALA A 35 -62.50 -32.49 18.96
CA ALA A 35 -61.99 -31.66 20.03
C ALA A 35 -60.82 -32.31 20.80
N CYS A 36 -60.95 -33.59 21.16
CA CYS A 36 -59.89 -34.35 21.84
C CYS A 36 -58.65 -34.54 20.95
N LEU A 37 -58.84 -34.75 19.64
CA LEU A 37 -57.75 -34.91 18.69
C LEU A 37 -56.95 -33.61 18.51
N CYS A 38 -57.62 -32.45 18.48
CA CYS A 38 -56.97 -31.14 18.48
C CYS A 38 -56.17 -30.88 19.77
N MET A 39 -56.64 -31.35 20.93
CA MET A 39 -55.90 -31.21 22.19
C MET A 39 -54.60 -32.03 22.23
N MET A 40 -54.61 -33.27 21.75
CA MET A 40 -53.40 -34.10 21.73
C MET A 40 -52.31 -33.54 20.79
N VAL A 41 -52.70 -32.99 19.64
CA VAL A 41 -51.76 -32.38 18.70
C VAL A 41 -51.14 -31.10 19.27
N LEU A 42 -51.90 -30.31 20.04
CA LEU A 42 -51.40 -29.08 20.68
C LEU A 42 -50.46 -29.35 21.88
N TRP A 43 -50.59 -30.50 22.54
CA TRP A 43 -49.74 -30.89 23.67
C TRP A 43 -48.34 -31.37 23.25
N TRP A 44 -48.16 -31.73 21.98
CA TRP A 44 -46.93 -32.35 21.47
C TRP A 44 -45.97 -31.39 20.73
N ILE A 45 -46.32 -30.10 20.63
CA ILE A 45 -45.53 -29.10 19.88
C ILE A 45 -44.46 -28.47 20.80
N PRO A 46 -43.16 -28.52 20.45
CA PRO A 46 -42.11 -27.95 21.30
C PRO A 46 -42.22 -26.43 21.42
N TRP A 47 -42.12 -25.92 22.65
CA TRP A 47 -42.29 -24.52 23.06
C TRP A 47 -41.15 -23.57 22.64
N SER A 48 -40.51 -23.80 21.49
CA SER A 48 -39.40 -22.98 20.99
C SER A 48 -39.71 -22.16 19.72
N MET A 49 -40.97 -22.14 19.24
CA MET A 49 -41.36 -21.41 18.02
C MET A 49 -42.37 -20.28 18.30
N GLY A 50 -42.08 -19.08 17.75
CA GLY A 50 -42.64 -17.78 18.16
C GLY A 50 -44.10 -17.42 17.78
N ARG A 51 -44.38 -16.10 17.75
CA ARG A 51 -45.69 -15.40 17.80
C ARG A 51 -46.88 -16.01 17.02
N HIS A 52 -46.66 -16.75 15.95
CA HIS A 52 -47.72 -17.37 15.16
C HIS A 52 -48.45 -18.51 15.88
N TYR A 53 -47.78 -19.21 16.82
CA TYR A 53 -48.38 -20.31 17.58
C TYR A 53 -49.34 -19.84 18.67
N VAL A 54 -49.06 -18.69 19.29
CA VAL A 54 -49.96 -18.09 20.28
C VAL A 54 -51.27 -17.69 19.60
N ILE A 55 -51.20 -17.04 18.43
CA ILE A 55 -52.39 -16.65 17.66
C ILE A 55 -53.18 -17.89 17.21
N ALA A 56 -52.50 -18.93 16.71
CA ALA A 56 -53.16 -20.19 16.36
C ALA A 56 -53.85 -20.81 17.60
N TYR A 57 -53.16 -20.94 18.74
CA TYR A 57 -53.71 -21.47 19.99
C TYR A 57 -54.96 -20.70 20.47
N TRP A 58 -54.92 -19.36 20.41
CA TRP A 58 -56.06 -18.51 20.77
C TRP A 58 -57.22 -18.62 19.78
N MET A 59 -56.95 -18.76 18.46
CA MET A 59 -58.00 -18.95 17.46
C MET A 59 -58.67 -20.32 17.57
N THR A 60 -57.92 -21.38 17.89
CA THR A 60 -58.50 -22.73 18.13
C THR A 60 -59.33 -22.73 19.41
N HIS A 61 -58.86 -22.09 20.49
CA HIS A 61 -59.63 -21.95 21.73
C HIS A 61 -60.87 -21.10 21.55
N LEU A 62 -60.79 -19.98 20.82
CA LEU A 62 -61.95 -19.14 20.52
C LEU A 62 -62.97 -19.88 19.65
N GLY A 63 -62.50 -20.64 18.65
CA GLY A 63 -63.35 -21.51 17.83
C GLY A 63 -64.05 -22.59 18.67
N MET A 64 -63.34 -23.22 19.60
CA MET A 64 -63.91 -24.18 20.56
C MET A 64 -64.95 -23.52 21.47
N CYS A 65 -64.67 -22.35 22.03
CA CYS A 65 -65.61 -21.61 22.89
C CYS A 65 -66.88 -21.22 22.14
N ILE A 66 -66.77 -20.80 20.87
CA ILE A 66 -67.93 -20.47 20.03
C ILE A 66 -68.76 -21.73 19.71
N HIS A 67 -68.11 -22.85 19.42
CA HIS A 67 -68.80 -24.12 19.18
C HIS A 67 -69.48 -24.64 20.44
N MET A 68 -68.82 -24.54 21.60
CA MET A 68 -69.38 -24.87 22.91
C MET A 68 -70.58 -23.99 23.25
N ALA A 69 -70.50 -22.68 23.01
CA ALA A 69 -71.62 -21.77 23.25
C ALA A 69 -72.84 -22.10 22.37
N ARG A 70 -72.62 -22.50 21.11
CA ARG A 70 -73.69 -22.97 20.22
C ARG A 70 -74.31 -24.29 20.68
N SER A 71 -73.49 -25.25 21.11
CA SER A 71 -73.97 -26.52 21.67
C SER A 71 -74.76 -26.30 22.97
N LEU A 72 -74.31 -25.40 23.84
CA LEU A 72 -75.03 -25.05 25.07
C LEU A 72 -76.37 -24.38 24.78
N HIS A 73 -76.42 -23.49 23.79
CA HIS A 73 -77.66 -22.85 23.35
C HIS A 73 -78.66 -23.87 22.80
N TYR A 74 -78.18 -24.86 22.04
CA TYR A 74 -79.01 -25.95 21.51
C TYR A 74 -79.52 -26.91 22.61
N ILE A 75 -78.68 -27.27 23.58
CA ILE A 75 -79.06 -28.12 24.73
C ILE A 75 -80.05 -27.38 25.64
N ALA A 76 -79.85 -26.08 25.87
CA ALA A 76 -80.75 -25.25 26.69
C ALA A 76 -82.15 -25.08 26.06
N LEU A 77 -82.25 -25.02 24.73
CA LEU A 77 -83.54 -24.93 24.02
C LEU A 77 -84.35 -26.24 24.08
N ASN A 78 -83.68 -27.40 24.23
CA ASN A 78 -84.31 -28.72 24.25
C ASN A 78 -84.57 -29.28 25.66
N GLY A 79 -84.23 -28.54 26.72
CA GLY A 79 -84.60 -28.87 28.11
C GLY A 79 -83.88 -30.08 28.72
N ASP A 80 -82.79 -30.55 28.12
CA ASP A 80 -82.04 -31.71 28.62
C ASP A 80 -81.09 -31.34 29.77
N ARG A 81 -81.49 -31.67 31.00
CA ARG A 81 -80.72 -31.39 32.22
C ARG A 81 -79.42 -32.21 32.34
N ALA A 82 -79.35 -33.40 31.74
CA ALA A 82 -78.15 -34.24 31.80
C ALA A 82 -77.05 -33.70 30.87
N GLY A 83 -77.42 -33.18 29.70
CA GLY A 83 -76.52 -32.51 28.78
C GLY A 83 -75.88 -31.24 29.36
N ILE A 84 -76.62 -30.46 30.14
CA ILE A 84 -76.10 -29.25 30.81
C ILE A 84 -75.07 -29.61 31.87
N HIS A 85 -75.31 -30.67 32.66
CA HIS A 85 -74.40 -31.09 33.73
C HIS A 85 -73.07 -31.64 33.18
N SER A 86 -73.13 -32.46 32.12
CA SER A 86 -71.95 -32.94 31.41
C SER A 86 -71.18 -31.80 30.75
N PHE A 87 -71.88 -30.79 30.21
CA PHE A 87 -71.24 -29.62 29.61
C PHE A 87 -70.50 -28.76 30.65
N VAL A 88 -71.12 -28.47 31.80
CA VAL A 88 -70.49 -27.69 32.89
C VAL A 88 -69.23 -28.40 33.40
N TRP A 89 -69.30 -29.72 33.60
CA TRP A 89 -68.15 -30.54 33.98
C TRP A 89 -67.05 -30.54 32.91
N MET A 90 -67.42 -30.62 31.64
CA MET A 90 -66.46 -30.62 30.53
C MET A 90 -65.81 -29.24 30.37
N THR A 91 -66.54 -28.14 30.56
CA THR A 91 -65.93 -26.79 30.66
C THR A 91 -65.00 -26.67 31.85
N ALA A 92 -65.33 -27.25 33.01
CA ALA A 92 -64.47 -27.22 34.20
C ALA A 92 -63.16 -28.00 34.00
N ILE A 93 -63.21 -29.15 33.30
CA ILE A 93 -62.01 -29.92 32.93
C ILE A 93 -61.22 -29.21 31.83
N MET A 94 -61.87 -28.62 30.82
CA MET A 94 -61.22 -27.90 29.71
C MET A 94 -60.63 -26.54 30.12
N LEU A 95 -61.14 -25.92 31.19
CA LEU A 95 -60.56 -24.74 31.85
C LEU A 95 -59.41 -25.12 32.81
N ASN A 96 -59.07 -26.40 32.93
CA ASN A 96 -57.93 -26.89 33.70
C ASN A 96 -56.59 -27.02 32.93
N PRO A 97 -56.16 -26.06 32.08
CA PRO A 97 -54.74 -25.81 31.85
C PRO A 97 -54.15 -24.87 32.91
N VAL A 98 -54.99 -24.34 33.81
CA VAL A 98 -54.60 -23.41 34.89
C VAL A 98 -53.72 -24.10 35.95
N ALA A 99 -53.76 -25.44 36.06
CA ALA A 99 -52.94 -26.19 37.02
C ALA A 99 -51.42 -26.10 36.79
N LEU A 100 -50.94 -25.84 35.57
CA LEU A 100 -49.51 -25.64 35.30
C LEU A 100 -49.02 -24.20 35.58
N PHE A 101 -49.93 -23.26 35.83
CA PHE A 101 -49.62 -21.85 36.09
C PHE A 101 -49.76 -21.42 37.56
N TRP A 102 -50.09 -22.35 38.45
CA TRP A 102 -50.25 -22.09 39.89
C TRP A 102 -48.95 -21.80 40.65
N HIS A 103 -47.77 -21.96 40.03
CA HIS A 103 -46.49 -21.60 40.66
C HIS A 103 -46.09 -20.12 40.54
N CYS A 104 -46.84 -19.29 39.82
CA CYS A 104 -46.50 -17.88 39.59
C CYS A 104 -47.49 -16.87 40.20
N VAL A 105 -48.49 -17.33 40.96
CA VAL A 105 -49.51 -16.45 41.57
C VAL A 105 -49.28 -16.37 43.08
N PRO A 106 -49.21 -15.18 43.70
CA PRO A 106 -49.12 -15.05 45.16
C PRO A 106 -50.31 -15.72 45.83
N PHE A 107 -50.06 -16.51 46.88
CA PHE A 107 -51.05 -17.35 47.58
C PHE A 107 -52.29 -16.57 48.06
N GLU A 108 -52.13 -15.29 48.38
CA GLU A 108 -53.21 -14.41 48.83
C GLU A 108 -54.27 -14.12 47.74
N LEU A 109 -53.86 -14.06 46.46
CA LEU A 109 -54.78 -13.83 45.35
C LEU A 109 -55.60 -15.09 45.03
N ILE A 110 -54.99 -16.26 45.23
CA ILE A 110 -55.63 -17.58 45.07
C ILE A 110 -56.75 -17.74 46.10
N TRP A 111 -56.51 -17.32 47.34
CA TRP A 111 -57.49 -17.38 48.43
C TRP A 111 -58.71 -16.47 48.20
N ILE A 112 -58.49 -15.25 47.67
CA ILE A 112 -59.55 -14.29 47.36
C ILE A 112 -60.46 -14.78 46.21
N ILE A 113 -59.89 -15.49 45.24
CA ILE A 113 -60.65 -16.03 44.10
C ILE A 113 -61.40 -17.31 44.52
N ALA A 114 -60.75 -18.22 45.24
CA ALA A 114 -61.38 -19.45 45.72
C ALA A 114 -62.54 -19.17 46.68
N SER A 115 -62.41 -18.18 47.57
CA SER A 115 -63.48 -17.78 48.50
C SER A 115 -64.71 -17.17 47.81
N LYS A 116 -64.57 -16.62 46.59
CA LYS A 116 -65.71 -16.09 45.81
C LYS A 116 -66.38 -17.12 44.90
N VAL A 117 -65.74 -18.25 44.62
CA VAL A 117 -66.26 -19.29 43.70
C VAL A 117 -67.06 -20.37 44.44
N VAL A 118 -66.88 -20.55 45.75
CA VAL A 118 -67.42 -21.71 46.49
C VAL A 118 -68.84 -21.51 47.06
N GLU A 119 -69.44 -20.30 46.99
CA GLU A 119 -70.79 -20.04 47.54
C GLU A 119 -71.89 -19.88 46.47
N VAL A 120 -72.03 -20.83 45.52
CA VAL A 120 -73.22 -20.87 44.65
C VAL A 120 -73.88 -22.25 44.69
N PRO A 121 -75.02 -22.40 45.39
CA PRO A 121 -75.83 -23.61 45.33
C PRO A 121 -76.40 -23.83 43.91
N VAL A 122 -76.38 -25.07 43.43
CA VAL A 122 -76.63 -25.47 42.04
C VAL A 122 -78.10 -25.29 41.60
N ASP A 123 -79.04 -25.15 42.54
CA ASP A 123 -80.47 -25.15 42.22
C ASP A 123 -81.02 -23.83 41.66
N ASP A 124 -80.21 -22.77 41.56
CA ASP A 124 -80.70 -21.41 41.26
C ASP A 124 -79.85 -20.63 40.22
N MET A 125 -79.32 -21.37 39.23
CA MET A 125 -78.56 -20.81 38.10
C MET A 125 -79.48 -20.24 37.01
N ASN A 126 -79.84 -18.98 37.15
CA ASN A 126 -80.44 -18.20 36.05
C ASN A 126 -79.38 -17.72 35.04
N VAL A 127 -79.78 -17.54 33.77
CA VAL A 127 -78.93 -17.13 32.62
C VAL A 127 -78.09 -15.87 32.91
N THR A 128 -78.57 -14.97 33.76
CA THR A 128 -77.90 -13.74 34.23
C THR A 128 -76.69 -13.99 35.14
N LYS A 129 -76.67 -15.08 35.92
CA LYS A 129 -75.53 -15.43 36.79
C LYS A 129 -74.42 -16.14 36.00
N VAL A 130 -74.78 -16.97 35.01
CA VAL A 130 -73.84 -17.63 34.08
C VAL A 130 -73.14 -16.61 33.17
N THR A 131 -73.87 -15.60 32.70
CA THR A 131 -73.28 -14.48 31.95
C THR A 131 -72.33 -13.64 32.79
N GLY A 132 -72.65 -13.35 34.07
CA GLY A 132 -71.74 -12.69 35.00
C GLY A 132 -70.45 -13.47 35.30
N PHE A 133 -70.53 -14.79 35.47
CA PHE A 133 -69.36 -15.65 35.67
C PHE A 133 -68.44 -15.66 34.43
N ASN A 134 -69.01 -15.80 33.24
CA ASN A 134 -68.26 -15.66 31.98
C ASN A 134 -67.62 -14.28 31.83
N GLN A 135 -68.29 -13.22 32.27
CA GLN A 135 -67.77 -11.85 32.20
C GLN A 135 -66.57 -11.65 33.14
N VAL A 136 -66.59 -12.24 34.33
CA VAL A 136 -65.45 -12.26 35.26
C VAL A 136 -64.29 -13.07 34.70
N SER A 137 -64.56 -14.27 34.16
CA SER A 137 -63.52 -15.10 33.53
C SER A 137 -62.88 -14.41 32.32
N VAL A 138 -63.67 -13.79 31.45
CA VAL A 138 -63.17 -13.01 30.29
C VAL A 138 -62.35 -11.81 30.75
N THR A 139 -62.76 -11.12 31.81
CA THR A 139 -62.02 -9.98 32.36
C THR A 139 -60.68 -10.43 32.95
N ILE A 140 -60.65 -11.53 33.70
CA ILE A 140 -59.42 -12.09 34.26
C ILE A 140 -58.46 -12.50 33.15
N VAL A 141 -58.94 -13.24 32.15
CA VAL A 141 -58.14 -13.66 30.99
C VAL A 141 -57.62 -12.45 30.20
N SER A 142 -58.46 -11.42 29.98
CA SER A 142 -58.06 -10.19 29.29
C SER A 142 -56.98 -9.43 30.08
N CYS A 143 -57.12 -9.32 31.41
CA CYS A 143 -56.10 -8.72 32.27
C CYS A 143 -54.79 -9.51 32.23
N PHE A 144 -54.82 -10.84 32.20
CA PHE A 144 -53.61 -11.66 32.07
C PHE A 144 -52.95 -11.53 30.69
N VAL A 145 -53.72 -11.46 29.60
CA VAL A 145 -53.18 -11.22 28.25
C VAL A 145 -52.55 -9.83 28.16
N LEU A 146 -53.19 -8.80 28.72
CA LEU A 146 -52.66 -7.44 28.77
C LEU A 146 -51.41 -7.35 29.66
N PHE A 147 -51.38 -8.04 30.80
CA PHE A 147 -50.23 -8.06 31.69
C PHE A 147 -49.06 -8.87 31.09
N GLY A 148 -49.34 -10.03 30.49
CA GLY A 148 -48.33 -10.85 29.82
C GLY A 148 -47.74 -10.19 28.58
N SER A 149 -48.57 -9.49 27.78
CA SER A 149 -48.09 -8.70 26.64
C SER A 149 -47.28 -7.49 27.08
N LYS A 150 -47.72 -6.76 28.13
CA LYS A 150 -46.94 -5.67 28.74
C LYS A 150 -45.60 -6.17 29.29
N TRP A 151 -45.59 -7.27 30.05
CA TRP A 151 -44.38 -7.87 30.62
C TRP A 151 -43.41 -8.37 29.53
N HIS A 152 -43.94 -8.94 28.45
CA HIS A 152 -43.14 -9.38 27.30
C HIS A 152 -42.56 -8.19 26.53
N MET A 153 -43.32 -7.12 26.31
CA MET A 153 -42.83 -5.88 25.71
C MET A 153 -41.72 -5.24 26.56
N GLU A 154 -41.93 -5.11 27.88
CA GLU A 154 -40.92 -4.59 28.79
C GLU A 154 -39.65 -5.46 28.86
N HIS A 155 -39.76 -6.78 28.66
CA HIS A 155 -38.59 -7.64 28.53
C HIS A 155 -37.86 -7.47 27.19
N GLN A 156 -38.59 -7.35 26.09
CA GLN A 156 -37.99 -7.10 24.77
C GLN A 156 -37.30 -5.73 24.72
N ASP A 157 -37.91 -4.69 25.29
CA ASP A 157 -37.33 -3.35 25.34
C ASP A 157 -36.06 -3.32 26.19
N ARG A 158 -36.03 -4.04 27.32
CA ARG A 158 -34.82 -4.19 28.14
C ARG A 158 -33.71 -4.93 27.42
N ALA A 159 -34.02 -5.99 26.68
CA ALA A 159 -33.03 -6.73 25.90
C ALA A 159 -32.48 -5.89 24.74
N LEU A 160 -33.35 -5.17 24.02
CA LEU A 160 -32.97 -4.26 22.95
C LEU A 160 -32.11 -3.11 23.46
N PHE A 161 -32.42 -2.58 24.63
CA PHE A 161 -31.64 -1.52 25.27
C PHE A 161 -30.23 -2.00 25.62
N ARG A 162 -30.09 -3.21 26.19
CA ARG A 162 -28.76 -3.81 26.46
C ARG A 162 -27.95 -4.00 25.18
N LEU A 163 -28.56 -4.56 24.14
CA LEU A 163 -27.87 -4.75 22.85
C LEU A 163 -27.44 -3.41 22.22
N LYS A 164 -28.29 -2.38 22.30
CA LYS A 164 -27.96 -1.03 21.84
C LYS A 164 -26.79 -0.44 22.63
N GLN A 165 -26.74 -0.64 23.94
CA GLN A 165 -25.63 -0.19 24.77
C GLN A 165 -24.33 -0.92 24.43
N GLU A 166 -24.38 -2.25 24.28
CA GLU A 166 -23.21 -3.05 23.88
C GLU A 166 -22.68 -2.62 22.50
N LEU A 167 -23.57 -2.47 21.51
CA LEU A 167 -23.20 -2.01 20.17
C LEU A 167 -22.65 -0.58 20.19
N ALA A 168 -23.25 0.32 20.98
CA ALA A 168 -22.74 1.68 21.12
C ALA A 168 -21.34 1.68 21.73
N HIS A 169 -21.09 0.84 22.74
CA HIS A 169 -19.78 0.72 23.37
C HIS A 169 -18.73 0.16 22.39
N GLU A 170 -19.07 -0.89 21.65
CA GLU A 170 -18.17 -1.45 20.62
C GLU A 170 -17.89 -0.43 19.51
N LEU A 171 -18.90 0.31 19.04
CA LEU A 171 -18.72 1.33 18.02
C LEU A 171 -17.81 2.46 18.52
N THR A 172 -18.00 2.94 19.75
CA THR A 172 -17.13 3.96 20.33
C THR A 172 -15.69 3.48 20.47
N ALA A 173 -15.48 2.21 20.89
CA ALA A 173 -14.15 1.62 20.98
C ALA A 173 -13.48 1.50 19.59
N ARG A 174 -14.24 1.10 18.56
CA ARG A 174 -13.74 1.03 17.18
C ARG A 174 -13.38 2.40 16.63
N ILE A 175 -14.22 3.42 16.82
CA ILE A 175 -13.94 4.78 16.37
C ILE A 175 -12.70 5.32 17.08
N ALA A 176 -12.58 5.13 18.41
CA ALA A 176 -11.40 5.55 19.16
C ALA A 176 -10.11 4.89 18.61
N ALA A 177 -10.13 3.56 18.41
CA ALA A 177 -9.00 2.83 17.84
C ALA A 177 -8.65 3.29 16.42
N GLU A 178 -9.64 3.54 15.57
CA GLU A 178 -9.43 4.05 14.21
C GLU A 178 -8.85 5.46 14.21
N THR A 179 -9.33 6.34 15.10
CA THR A 179 -8.79 7.70 15.23
C THR A 179 -7.35 7.70 15.74
N GLU A 180 -7.01 6.84 16.70
CA GLU A 180 -5.66 6.70 17.22
C GLU A 180 -4.71 6.13 16.16
N ALA A 181 -5.14 5.09 15.43
CA ALA A 181 -4.40 4.54 14.31
C ALA A 181 -4.17 5.59 13.21
N ARG A 182 -5.19 6.41 12.90
CA ARG A 182 -5.08 7.48 11.90
C ARG A 182 -4.12 8.58 12.34
N LYS A 183 -4.14 8.96 13.63
CA LYS A 183 -3.21 9.95 14.18
C LYS A 183 -1.78 9.45 14.15
N ALA A 184 -1.54 8.22 14.60
CA ALA A 184 -0.22 7.58 14.53
C ALA A 184 0.30 7.48 13.08
N ALA A 185 -0.58 7.14 12.12
CA ALA A 185 -0.23 7.12 10.71
C ALA A 185 0.15 8.50 10.16
N GLN A 186 -0.58 9.56 10.54
CA GLN A 186 -0.28 10.94 10.15
C GLN A 186 1.06 11.42 10.73
N GLU A 187 1.33 11.13 12.00
CA GLU A 187 2.62 11.44 12.64
C GLU A 187 3.78 10.71 11.97
N ALA A 188 3.59 9.43 11.64
CA ALA A 188 4.59 8.65 10.90
C ALA A 188 4.86 9.22 9.50
N ILE A 189 3.82 9.63 8.77
CA ILE A 189 3.96 10.28 7.45
C ILE A 189 4.69 11.62 7.59
N ALA A 190 4.29 12.45 8.56
CA ALA A 190 4.93 13.75 8.78
C ALA A 190 6.42 13.60 9.14
N LEU A 191 6.76 12.65 10.00
CA LEU A 191 8.14 12.33 10.36
C LEU A 191 8.94 11.83 9.14
N ARG A 192 8.34 10.96 8.32
CA ARG A 192 8.96 10.46 7.08
C ARG A 192 9.23 11.59 6.09
N ASP A 193 8.25 12.46 5.88
CA ASP A 193 8.35 13.58 4.94
C ASP A 193 9.37 14.61 5.44
N ALA A 194 9.41 14.90 6.74
CA ALA A 194 10.43 15.76 7.35
C ALA A 194 11.84 15.17 7.18
N LYS A 195 12.01 13.87 7.44
CA LYS A 195 13.28 13.16 7.21
C LYS A 195 13.70 13.21 5.73
N SER A 196 12.74 13.07 4.82
CA SER A 196 12.97 13.15 3.37
C SER A 196 13.46 14.52 2.93
N ARG A 197 12.76 15.57 3.34
CA ARG A 197 13.13 16.95 3.05
C ARG A 197 14.48 17.31 3.63
N PHE A 198 14.77 16.89 4.86
CA PHE A 198 16.07 17.10 5.49
C PHE A 198 17.20 16.43 4.70
N LEU A 199 17.04 15.16 4.30
CA LEU A 199 18.06 14.45 3.53
C LEU A 199 18.25 15.03 2.12
N ALA A 200 17.18 15.46 1.47
CA ALA A 200 17.26 16.14 0.17
C ALA A 200 17.98 17.49 0.30
N PHE A 201 17.63 18.28 1.31
CA PHE A 201 18.28 19.56 1.62
C PHE A 201 19.76 19.37 1.92
N MET A 202 20.12 18.48 2.85
CA MET A 202 21.51 18.18 3.19
C MET A 202 22.31 17.67 1.98
N SER A 203 21.68 16.88 1.10
CA SER A 203 22.32 16.42 -0.14
C SER A 203 22.71 17.58 -1.04
N HIS A 204 21.86 18.60 -1.16
CA HIS A 204 22.13 19.77 -1.98
C HIS A 204 23.19 20.66 -1.35
N GLU A 205 23.02 20.99 -0.07
CA GLU A 205 23.90 21.90 0.67
C GLU A 205 25.34 21.37 0.81
N LEU A 206 25.52 20.04 0.84
CA LEU A 206 26.86 19.44 0.84
C LEU A 206 27.45 19.32 -0.56
N ARG A 207 26.62 19.09 -1.59
CA ARG A 207 27.09 18.86 -2.97
C ARG A 207 27.54 20.15 -3.65
N THR A 208 26.82 21.25 -3.46
CA THR A 208 27.12 22.54 -4.12
C THR A 208 28.52 23.09 -3.81
N PRO A 209 28.96 23.24 -2.54
CA PRO A 209 30.31 23.73 -2.25
C PRO A 209 31.38 22.77 -2.77
N LEU A 210 31.09 21.47 -2.78
CA LEU A 210 32.05 20.43 -3.14
C LEU A 210 32.21 20.26 -4.65
N ALA A 211 31.12 20.42 -5.42
CA ALA A 211 31.16 20.54 -6.87
C ALA A 211 31.97 21.76 -7.30
N GLY A 212 31.81 22.87 -6.59
CA GLY A 212 32.63 24.06 -6.75
C GLY A 212 34.12 23.85 -6.54
N LEU A 213 34.47 23.26 -5.39
CA LEU A 213 35.86 22.95 -5.05
C LEU A 213 36.48 22.02 -6.08
N THR A 214 35.77 20.96 -6.48
CA THR A 214 36.24 20.01 -7.51
C THR A 214 36.41 20.70 -8.86
N GLY A 215 35.42 21.50 -9.29
CA GLY A 215 35.49 22.23 -10.55
C GLY A 215 36.64 23.24 -10.61
N PHE A 216 36.94 23.95 -9.53
CA PHE A 216 38.10 24.85 -9.50
C PHE A 216 39.44 24.10 -9.50
N LEU A 217 39.52 22.95 -8.85
CA LEU A 217 40.71 22.10 -8.93
C LEU A 217 40.91 21.56 -10.36
N ASP A 218 39.83 21.13 -11.02
CA ASP A 218 39.87 20.70 -12.43
C ASP A 218 40.35 21.83 -13.36
N LEU A 219 39.88 23.07 -13.12
CA LEU A 219 40.33 24.25 -13.86
C LEU A 219 41.81 24.57 -13.59
N LEU A 220 42.26 24.47 -12.33
CA LEU A 220 43.66 24.71 -11.98
C LEU A 220 44.60 23.73 -12.68
N VAL A 221 44.24 22.44 -12.75
CA VAL A 221 45.03 21.41 -13.45
C VAL A 221 45.14 21.68 -14.95
N GLN A 222 44.19 22.41 -15.54
CA GLN A 222 44.24 22.80 -16.96
C GLN A 222 45.10 24.04 -17.23
N THR A 223 45.60 24.72 -16.18
CA THR A 223 46.54 25.85 -16.33
C THR A 223 48.00 25.37 -16.27
N PRO A 224 48.97 26.12 -16.82
CA PRO A 224 50.38 25.81 -16.64
C PRO A 224 50.77 25.94 -15.17
N LEU A 225 50.89 24.80 -14.48
CA LEU A 225 51.33 24.67 -13.10
C LEU A 225 52.80 24.24 -13.05
N SER A 226 53.54 24.69 -12.03
CA SER A 226 54.85 24.12 -11.71
C SER A 226 54.72 22.72 -11.11
N ASP A 227 55.80 21.92 -11.14
CA ASP A 227 55.81 20.57 -10.55
C ASP A 227 55.44 20.58 -9.05
N GLU A 228 55.90 21.58 -8.29
CA GLU A 228 55.51 21.77 -6.89
C GLU A 228 54.02 22.05 -6.74
N GLN A 229 53.43 22.90 -7.59
CA GLN A 229 52.00 23.19 -7.56
C GLN A 229 51.17 21.97 -7.96
N LEU A 230 51.57 21.23 -9.00
CA LEU A 230 50.89 20.01 -9.44
C LEU A 230 50.93 18.93 -8.35
N SER A 231 52.05 18.81 -7.63
CA SER A 231 52.20 17.89 -6.49
C SER A 231 51.26 18.22 -5.32
N CYS A 232 50.82 19.48 -5.20
CA CYS A 232 49.86 19.92 -4.18
C CYS A 232 48.41 19.81 -4.66
N VAL A 233 48.13 20.16 -5.92
CA VAL A 233 46.78 20.16 -6.50
C VAL A 233 46.25 18.74 -6.69
N THR A 234 47.10 17.81 -7.14
CA THR A 234 46.68 16.42 -7.42
C THR A 234 46.13 15.70 -6.17
N PRO A 235 46.81 15.74 -5.00
CA PRO A 235 46.25 15.19 -3.76
C PRO A 235 44.97 15.90 -3.29
N MET A 236 44.86 17.23 -3.49
CA MET A 236 43.65 17.98 -3.14
C MET A 236 42.45 17.54 -3.98
N GLN A 237 42.65 17.34 -5.28
CA GLN A 237 41.62 16.89 -6.21
C GLN A 237 41.16 15.46 -5.89
N SER A 238 42.12 14.57 -5.60
CA SER A 238 41.81 13.21 -5.13
C SER A 238 41.01 13.25 -3.83
N SER A 239 41.40 14.09 -2.87
CA SER A 239 40.71 14.22 -1.57
C SER A 239 39.29 14.77 -1.73
N ALA A 240 39.10 15.78 -2.58
CA ALA A 240 37.79 16.35 -2.90
C ALA A 240 36.88 15.29 -3.53
N THR A 241 37.40 14.52 -4.49
CA THR A 241 36.67 13.44 -5.16
C THR A 241 36.28 12.33 -4.18
N MET A 242 37.20 11.94 -3.29
CA MET A 242 36.92 10.95 -2.23
C MET A 242 35.87 11.46 -1.25
N LEU A 243 35.94 12.71 -0.82
CA LEU A 243 34.94 13.30 0.08
C LEU A 243 33.56 13.36 -0.57
N LYS A 244 33.50 13.71 -1.88
CA LYS A 244 32.28 13.67 -2.67
C LYS A 244 31.65 12.28 -2.62
N ALA A 245 32.45 11.25 -2.93
CA ALA A 245 32.00 9.88 -2.96
C ALA A 245 31.48 9.42 -1.58
N CYS A 246 32.19 9.74 -0.49
CA CYS A 246 31.72 9.42 0.87
C CYS A 246 30.39 10.10 1.21
N ILE A 247 30.21 11.37 0.85
CA ILE A 247 28.96 12.10 1.09
C ILE A 247 27.83 11.48 0.27
N ASP A 248 28.07 11.24 -1.02
CA ASP A 248 27.10 10.59 -1.90
C ASP A 248 26.71 9.19 -1.36
N ASP A 249 27.67 8.39 -0.88
CA ASP A 249 27.43 7.08 -0.25
C ASP A 249 26.54 7.17 1.00
N ILE A 250 26.81 8.12 1.91
CA ILE A 250 26.02 8.31 3.14
C ILE A 250 24.59 8.72 2.82
N LEU A 251 24.42 9.61 1.84
CA LEU A 251 23.11 10.10 1.41
C LEU A 251 22.33 9.01 0.67
N ASP A 252 22.99 8.26 -0.21
CA ASP A 252 22.38 7.12 -0.90
C ASP A 252 21.96 6.04 0.10
N HIS A 253 22.83 5.67 1.05
CA HIS A 253 22.48 4.73 2.11
C HIS A 253 21.29 5.23 2.95
N SER A 254 21.24 6.53 3.27
CA SER A 254 20.12 7.13 4.01
C SER A 254 18.82 7.13 3.22
N LYS A 255 18.86 7.42 1.91
CA LYS A 255 17.69 7.37 1.01
C LYS A 255 17.19 5.93 0.81
N LEU A 256 18.10 4.97 0.68
CA LEU A 256 17.79 3.55 0.49
C LEU A 256 17.19 2.91 1.75
N SER A 257 17.84 3.07 2.91
CA SER A 257 17.39 2.50 4.18
C SER A 257 16.04 3.04 4.67
N SER A 258 15.63 4.22 4.19
CA SER A 258 14.33 4.83 4.48
C SER A 258 13.26 4.56 3.42
N GLY A 259 13.58 3.80 2.36
CA GLY A 259 12.65 3.47 1.28
C GLY A 259 12.22 4.67 0.43
N MET A 260 13.00 5.76 0.44
CA MET A 260 12.67 7.00 -0.28
C MET A 260 13.17 6.99 -1.73
N LEU A 261 14.11 6.11 -2.07
CA LEU A 261 14.67 6.02 -3.40
C LEU A 261 13.69 5.36 -4.38
N ARG A 262 13.49 6.00 -5.54
CA ARG A 262 12.67 5.47 -6.64
C ARG A 262 13.56 5.05 -7.80
N LEU A 263 13.32 3.86 -8.34
CA LEU A 263 14.03 3.35 -9.51
C LEU A 263 13.59 4.08 -10.78
N SER A 264 14.54 4.49 -11.61
CA SER A 264 14.30 5.06 -12.93
C SER A 264 14.51 3.99 -13.99
N LYS A 265 13.48 3.18 -14.26
CA LYS A 265 13.55 2.13 -15.28
C LYS A 265 13.52 2.75 -16.69
N GLU A 266 14.54 2.42 -17.48
CA GLU A 266 14.69 2.86 -18.87
C GLU A 266 15.07 1.68 -19.77
N VAL A 267 14.89 1.83 -21.08
CA VAL A 267 15.38 0.82 -22.04
C VAL A 267 16.88 1.06 -22.24
N ALA A 268 17.71 0.14 -21.76
CA ALA A 268 19.16 0.24 -21.78
C ALA A 268 19.81 -1.06 -22.25
N SER A 269 21.06 -0.96 -22.73
CA SER A 269 21.88 -2.12 -23.09
C SER A 269 22.81 -2.47 -21.94
N ILE A 270 22.73 -3.70 -21.43
CA ILE A 270 23.63 -4.16 -20.38
C ILE A 270 25.08 -4.23 -20.86
N ARG A 271 25.30 -4.52 -22.15
CA ARG A 271 26.63 -4.53 -22.78
C ARG A 271 27.29 -3.15 -22.67
N GLN A 272 26.55 -2.09 -22.99
CA GLN A 272 27.03 -0.70 -22.88
C GLN A 272 27.27 -0.26 -21.43
N VAL A 273 26.48 -0.77 -20.47
CA VAL A 273 26.71 -0.49 -19.05
C VAL A 273 28.04 -1.11 -18.60
N VAL A 274 28.28 -2.38 -18.94
CA VAL A 274 29.54 -3.06 -18.62
C VAL A 274 30.72 -2.35 -19.28
N GLU A 275 30.62 -2.03 -20.58
CA GLU A 275 31.67 -1.32 -21.32
C GLU A 275 32.02 0.05 -20.70
N ARG A 276 31.01 0.85 -20.33
CA ARG A 276 31.24 2.12 -19.63
C ARG A 276 31.95 1.92 -18.29
N CYS A 277 31.53 0.93 -17.50
CA CYS A 277 32.21 0.60 -16.26
C CYS A 277 33.65 0.20 -16.50
N THR A 278 33.95 -0.67 -17.46
CA THR A 278 35.32 -1.13 -17.70
C THR A 278 36.23 -0.01 -18.16
N ASN A 279 35.73 0.88 -19.04
CA ASN A 279 36.49 2.03 -19.52
C ASN A 279 36.85 3.02 -18.39
N MET A 280 35.99 3.16 -17.37
CA MET A 280 36.26 4.02 -16.20
C MET A 280 37.47 3.56 -15.38
N PHE A 281 37.82 2.27 -15.41
CA PHE A 281 38.89 1.69 -14.59
C PHE A 281 40.10 1.24 -15.41
N GLN A 282 40.12 1.50 -16.72
CA GLN A 282 41.19 1.02 -17.61
C GLN A 282 42.59 1.48 -17.16
N ALA A 283 42.75 2.78 -16.85
CA ALA A 283 44.03 3.31 -16.35
C ALA A 283 44.49 2.61 -15.06
N ALA A 284 43.58 2.39 -14.10
CA ALA A 284 43.91 1.74 -12.83
C ALA A 284 44.25 0.24 -12.99
N LEU A 285 43.69 -0.42 -14.01
CA LEU A 285 44.02 -1.79 -14.38
C LEU A 285 45.40 -1.88 -15.04
N GLU A 286 45.71 -0.93 -15.92
CA GLU A 286 47.01 -0.81 -16.58
C GLU A 286 48.13 -0.49 -15.57
N ASP A 287 47.90 0.45 -14.64
CA ASP A 287 48.84 0.81 -13.58
C ASP A 287 49.22 -0.37 -12.68
N LYS A 288 48.30 -1.34 -12.50
CA LYS A 288 48.52 -2.56 -11.72
C LYS A 288 48.82 -3.80 -12.57
N GLU A 289 48.93 -3.64 -13.89
CA GLU A 289 49.12 -4.75 -14.85
C GLU A 289 48.11 -5.91 -14.67
N LEU A 290 46.86 -5.59 -14.31
CA LEU A 290 45.80 -6.59 -14.09
C LEU A 290 45.06 -6.91 -15.39
N LEU A 291 44.89 -8.19 -15.68
CA LEU A 291 44.10 -8.64 -16.83
C LEU A 291 42.60 -8.53 -16.53
N LEU A 292 41.86 -7.78 -17.35
CA LEU A 292 40.40 -7.73 -17.29
C LEU A 292 39.77 -8.54 -18.44
N THR A 293 38.87 -9.46 -18.10
CA THR A 293 38.10 -10.24 -19.07
C THR A 293 36.60 -10.02 -18.88
N VAL A 294 35.86 -9.90 -19.98
CA VAL A 294 34.40 -9.69 -19.96
C VAL A 294 33.73 -10.77 -20.78
N GLU A 295 32.85 -11.55 -20.13
CA GLU A 295 32.10 -12.66 -20.72
C GLU A 295 30.60 -12.39 -20.59
N ILE A 296 29.93 -12.12 -21.71
CA ILE A 296 28.48 -11.89 -21.73
C ILE A 296 27.83 -13.05 -22.49
N ALA A 297 26.97 -13.82 -21.80
CA ALA A 297 26.32 -14.98 -22.40
C ALA A 297 25.44 -14.59 -23.60
N SER A 298 25.37 -15.47 -24.60
CA SER A 298 24.59 -15.25 -25.83
C SER A 298 23.08 -15.11 -25.58
N ALA A 299 22.57 -15.69 -24.50
CA ALA A 299 21.17 -15.57 -24.09
C ALA A 299 20.79 -14.18 -23.57
N VAL A 300 21.77 -13.31 -23.28
CA VAL A 300 21.53 -11.95 -22.78
C VAL A 300 21.04 -11.07 -23.94
N PRO A 301 19.82 -10.50 -23.88
CA PRO A 301 19.29 -9.64 -24.93
C PRO A 301 20.06 -8.32 -24.97
N ASP A 302 20.14 -7.71 -26.17
CA ASP A 302 20.87 -6.47 -26.36
C ASP A 302 20.24 -5.27 -25.66
N TRP A 303 18.93 -5.30 -25.47
CA TRP A 303 18.14 -4.24 -24.84
C TRP A 303 17.18 -4.83 -23.79
N ALA A 304 17.14 -4.20 -22.62
CA ALA A 304 16.22 -4.54 -21.56
C ALA A 304 15.80 -3.30 -20.79
N THR A 305 14.65 -3.38 -20.12
CA THR A 305 14.14 -2.34 -19.24
C THR A 305 14.66 -2.54 -17.83
N PHE A 306 15.55 -1.67 -17.37
CA PHE A 306 16.12 -1.66 -16.01
C PHE A 306 16.68 -0.26 -15.68
N ASP A 307 17.14 -0.05 -14.45
CA ASP A 307 17.79 1.21 -14.06
C ASP A 307 19.30 1.12 -14.33
N SER A 308 19.76 1.69 -15.45
CA SER A 308 21.14 1.51 -15.91
C SER A 308 22.17 2.18 -14.99
N PHE A 309 21.81 3.31 -14.39
CA PHE A 309 22.66 4.04 -13.46
C PHE A 309 22.91 3.26 -12.18
N ARG A 310 21.88 2.63 -11.61
CA ARG A 310 22.03 1.80 -10.41
C ARG A 310 22.82 0.52 -10.66
N VAL A 311 22.65 -0.10 -11.84
CA VAL A 311 23.49 -1.24 -12.24
C VAL A 311 24.96 -0.83 -12.38
N GLN A 312 25.22 0.31 -13.04
CA GLN A 312 26.56 0.88 -13.14
C GLN A 312 27.17 1.13 -11.75
N GLN A 313 26.40 1.71 -10.81
CA GLN A 313 26.83 1.95 -9.44
C GLN A 313 27.23 0.64 -8.72
N MET A 314 26.40 -0.41 -8.82
CA MET A 314 26.69 -1.71 -8.22
C MET A 314 27.94 -2.36 -8.81
N LEU A 315 28.05 -2.37 -10.15
CA LEU A 315 29.19 -2.95 -10.85
C LEU A 315 30.50 -2.20 -10.56
N SER A 316 30.48 -0.87 -10.59
CA SER A 316 31.66 -0.05 -10.25
C SER A 316 32.12 -0.27 -8.81
N ASN A 317 31.20 -0.52 -7.86
CA ASN A 317 31.58 -0.83 -6.48
C ASN A 317 32.35 -2.16 -6.39
N TYR A 318 31.85 -3.21 -7.04
CA TYR A 318 32.52 -4.51 -7.08
C TYR A 318 33.85 -4.44 -7.83
N LEU A 319 33.90 -3.76 -8.98
CA LEU A 319 35.11 -3.62 -9.79
C LEU A 319 36.20 -2.82 -9.06
N SER A 320 35.83 -1.71 -8.41
CA SER A 320 36.76 -0.94 -7.58
C SER A 320 37.34 -1.77 -6.44
N ASN A 321 36.51 -2.56 -5.74
CA ASN A 321 36.99 -3.49 -4.71
C ASN A 321 37.91 -4.58 -5.29
N ALA A 322 37.56 -5.17 -6.43
CA ALA A 322 38.37 -6.19 -7.09
C ALA A 322 39.77 -5.66 -7.46
N ILE A 323 39.86 -4.45 -8.04
CA ILE A 323 41.13 -3.79 -8.38
C ILE A 323 41.91 -3.43 -7.11
N LYS A 324 41.22 -2.99 -6.06
CA LYS A 324 41.84 -2.61 -4.79
C LYS A 324 42.53 -3.79 -4.11
N PHE A 325 41.90 -4.96 -4.08
CA PHE A 325 42.36 -6.14 -3.32
C PHE A 325 43.11 -7.19 -4.15
N THR A 326 43.20 -6.99 -5.46
CA THR A 326 44.02 -7.81 -6.37
C THR A 326 45.32 -7.09 -6.67
N HIS A 327 46.44 -7.77 -6.40
CA HIS A 327 47.78 -7.23 -6.66
C HIS A 327 48.37 -7.80 -7.95
N ASN A 328 48.14 -9.09 -8.21
CA ASN A 328 48.59 -9.80 -9.40
C ASN A 328 47.45 -10.69 -9.93
N GLY A 329 47.46 -10.94 -11.24
CA GLY A 329 46.51 -11.82 -11.91
C GLY A 329 45.46 -11.06 -12.70
N GLY A 330 44.18 -11.29 -12.41
CA GLY A 330 43.12 -10.70 -13.22
C GLY A 330 41.75 -10.67 -12.57
N ILE A 331 40.87 -9.96 -13.26
CA ILE A 331 39.47 -9.77 -12.91
C ILE A 331 38.64 -10.24 -14.09
N ARG A 332 37.55 -10.94 -13.81
CA ARG A 332 36.60 -11.41 -14.82
C ARG A 332 35.21 -10.96 -14.48
N ILE A 333 34.52 -10.38 -15.45
CA ILE A 333 33.11 -9.98 -15.35
C ILE A 333 32.28 -10.95 -16.19
N THR A 334 31.32 -11.62 -15.58
CA THR A 334 30.40 -12.54 -16.26
C THR A 334 28.97 -12.02 -16.16
N VAL A 335 28.26 -11.94 -17.28
CA VAL A 335 26.84 -11.55 -17.33
C VAL A 335 26.01 -12.69 -17.91
N THR A 336 25.01 -13.13 -17.14
CA THR A 336 24.09 -14.22 -17.52
C THR A 336 22.63 -13.82 -17.28
N THR A 337 21.72 -14.48 -17.98
CA THR A 337 20.28 -14.36 -17.71
C THR A 337 19.90 -15.26 -16.54
N CYS A 338 19.01 -14.79 -15.67
CA CYS A 338 18.46 -15.60 -14.59
C CYS A 338 16.93 -15.40 -14.49
N GLN A 339 16.27 -16.37 -13.86
CA GLN A 339 14.86 -16.28 -13.53
C GLN A 339 14.71 -15.90 -12.05
N LEU A 340 14.19 -14.70 -11.80
CA LEU A 340 13.74 -14.26 -10.48
C LEU A 340 12.21 -14.38 -10.42
N ARG A 341 11.53 -13.49 -9.67
CA ARG A 341 10.07 -13.32 -9.80
C ARG A 341 9.69 -12.90 -11.21
N LYS A 342 10.57 -12.13 -11.87
CA LYS A 342 10.54 -11.78 -13.29
C LYS A 342 11.87 -12.20 -13.94
N PRO A 343 11.96 -12.22 -15.27
CA PRO A 343 13.26 -12.35 -15.93
C PRO A 343 14.24 -11.28 -15.40
N GLY A 344 15.51 -11.65 -15.32
CA GLY A 344 16.55 -10.80 -14.75
C GLY A 344 17.93 -11.12 -15.28
N PHE A 345 18.90 -10.34 -14.83
CA PHE A 345 20.31 -10.59 -15.09
C PHE A 345 21.05 -10.89 -13.80
N ARG A 346 22.10 -11.71 -13.95
CA ARG A 346 23.10 -11.98 -12.92
C ARG A 346 24.44 -11.47 -13.43
N ILE A 347 25.09 -10.64 -12.62
CA ILE A 347 26.43 -10.14 -12.88
C ILE A 347 27.35 -10.69 -11.81
N GLU A 348 28.47 -11.26 -12.24
CA GLU A 348 29.51 -11.81 -11.38
C GLU A 348 30.82 -11.09 -11.65
N VAL A 349 31.51 -10.68 -10.59
CA VAL A 349 32.86 -10.11 -10.63
C VAL A 349 33.76 -11.06 -9.86
N VAL A 350 34.66 -11.72 -10.59
CA VAL A 350 35.61 -12.68 -10.05
C VAL A 350 36.99 -12.07 -10.06
N ASP A 351 37.63 -12.02 -8.90
CA ASP A 351 39.00 -11.53 -8.73
C ASP A 351 39.92 -12.66 -8.27
N THR A 352 41.22 -12.55 -8.58
CA THR A 352 42.26 -13.49 -8.10
C THR A 352 43.01 -12.95 -6.88
N GLY A 353 42.43 -12.03 -6.13
CA GLY A 353 43.06 -11.34 -5.02
C GLY A 353 43.18 -12.16 -3.72
N VAL A 354 43.35 -11.44 -2.61
CA VAL A 354 43.58 -12.03 -1.28
C VAL A 354 42.41 -12.86 -0.73
N GLY A 355 41.22 -12.74 -1.34
CA GLY A 355 40.01 -13.39 -0.86
C GLY A 355 39.49 -12.84 0.47
N VAL A 356 38.36 -13.39 0.94
CA VAL A 356 37.71 -13.02 2.19
C VAL A 356 37.60 -14.26 3.10
N PRO A 357 38.08 -14.20 4.35
CA PRO A 357 37.89 -15.27 5.34
C PRO A 357 36.42 -15.58 5.59
N GLU A 358 36.08 -16.86 5.77
CA GLU A 358 34.69 -17.34 5.91
C GLU A 358 33.94 -16.66 7.07
N GLU A 359 34.62 -16.47 8.21
CA GLU A 359 34.10 -15.73 9.37
C GLU A 359 33.67 -14.31 9.02
N LYS A 360 34.38 -13.65 8.09
CA LYS A 360 34.11 -12.27 7.69
C LYS A 360 33.01 -12.17 6.62
N GLN A 361 32.66 -13.25 5.93
CA GLN A 361 31.72 -13.20 4.80
C GLN A 361 30.28 -12.83 5.22
N GLN A 362 29.86 -13.21 6.44
CA GLN A 362 28.50 -12.99 6.92
C GLN A 362 28.17 -11.51 7.18
N TRP A 363 29.17 -10.69 7.52
CA TRP A 363 28.98 -9.28 7.85
C TRP A 363 29.49 -8.30 6.77
N LEU A 364 30.01 -8.79 5.64
CA LEU A 364 30.53 -7.93 4.55
C LEU A 364 29.49 -6.92 4.02
N PHE A 365 28.22 -7.30 4.02
CA PHE A 365 27.14 -6.49 3.48
C PHE A 365 26.42 -5.65 4.56
N GLN A 366 26.93 -5.62 5.79
CA GLN A 366 26.44 -4.73 6.84
C GLN A 366 27.06 -3.34 6.67
N ALA A 367 26.27 -2.30 6.94
CA ALA A 367 26.74 -0.92 6.88
C ALA A 367 27.89 -0.68 7.87
N PHE A 368 28.91 0.06 7.45
CA PHE A 368 30.11 0.40 8.24
C PHE A 368 30.99 -0.80 8.64
N SER A 369 30.77 -1.97 8.04
CA SER A 369 31.61 -3.14 8.25
C SER A 369 32.92 -2.99 7.47
N GLN A 370 34.05 -2.95 8.17
CA GLN A 370 35.38 -2.97 7.59
C GLN A 370 36.15 -4.19 8.10
N ALA A 371 36.78 -4.93 7.20
CA ALA A 371 37.43 -6.18 7.55
C ALA A 371 38.64 -6.01 8.50
N ASP A 372 39.41 -4.92 8.44
CA ASP A 372 40.57 -4.69 9.33
C ASP A 372 40.87 -3.18 9.54
N GLU A 373 41.02 -2.74 10.80
CA GLU A 373 41.43 -1.37 11.17
C GLU A 373 42.82 -0.96 10.66
N HIS A 374 43.68 -1.93 10.34
CA HIS A 374 45.02 -1.69 9.78
C HIS A 374 44.99 -1.45 8.25
N VAL A 375 44.03 -2.04 7.52
CA VAL A 375 43.84 -1.85 6.07
C VAL A 375 43.03 -0.58 5.78
N ALA A 376 42.11 -0.23 6.68
CA ALA A 376 41.33 1.02 6.64
C ALA A 376 42.23 2.28 6.56
N ARG A 377 43.38 2.26 7.26
CA ARG A 377 44.35 3.37 7.30
C ARG A 377 45.13 3.58 6.00
N HIS A 378 45.36 2.53 5.21
CA HIS A 378 46.17 2.64 3.97
C HIS A 378 45.32 2.77 2.72
N TYR A 379 44.08 2.28 2.72
CA TYR A 379 43.34 2.10 1.47
C TYR A 379 41.95 2.71 1.43
N GLY A 380 41.47 3.39 2.48
CA GLY A 380 40.29 4.28 2.46
C GLY A 380 38.96 3.67 1.96
N GLY A 381 37.90 3.74 2.75
CA GLY A 381 36.56 3.38 2.26
C GLY A 381 35.50 3.72 3.29
N SER A 382 34.31 4.11 2.82
CA SER A 382 33.16 4.42 3.68
C SER A 382 32.65 3.20 4.46
N GLY A 383 32.99 1.97 4.02
CA GLY A 383 32.36 0.74 4.50
C GLY A 383 30.89 0.62 4.10
N LEU A 384 30.38 1.52 3.26
CA LEU A 384 29.00 1.56 2.82
C LEU A 384 28.79 0.90 1.46
N GLY A 385 29.84 0.82 0.63
CA GLY A 385 29.76 0.31 -0.74
C GLY A 385 28.99 -1.00 -0.90
N LEU A 386 29.40 -2.07 -0.22
CA LEU A 386 28.73 -3.37 -0.31
C LEU A 386 27.31 -3.35 0.26
N SER A 387 27.05 -2.55 1.30
CA SER A 387 25.69 -2.37 1.85
C SER A 387 24.76 -1.65 0.89
N ILE A 388 25.28 -0.67 0.12
CA ILE A 388 24.54 0.02 -0.94
C ILE A 388 24.21 -0.96 -2.07
N VAL A 389 25.16 -1.81 -2.48
CA VAL A 389 24.90 -2.85 -3.48
C VAL A 389 23.79 -3.80 -3.04
N LYS A 390 23.81 -4.23 -1.77
CA LYS A 390 22.74 -5.06 -1.20
C LYS A 390 21.37 -4.38 -1.30
N LEU A 391 21.26 -3.15 -0.80
CA LEU A 391 20.01 -2.40 -0.80
C LEU A 391 19.48 -2.13 -2.22
N LEU A 392 20.37 -1.83 -3.17
CA LEU A 392 20.00 -1.61 -4.57
C LEU A 392 19.52 -2.91 -5.24
N ALA A 393 20.23 -4.02 -5.06
CA ALA A 393 19.82 -5.31 -5.63
C ALA A 393 18.45 -5.75 -5.09
N GLU A 394 18.22 -5.61 -3.78
CA GLU A 394 16.92 -5.91 -3.15
C GLU A 394 15.81 -4.99 -3.68
N LEU A 395 16.07 -3.69 -3.81
CA LEU A 395 15.12 -2.72 -4.39
C LEU A 395 14.79 -3.05 -5.84
N MET A 396 15.76 -3.56 -6.60
CA MET A 396 15.61 -4.01 -7.98
C MET A 396 15.04 -5.44 -8.11
N GLY A 397 14.55 -6.03 -7.01
CA GLY A 397 13.87 -7.33 -7.00
C GLY A 397 14.80 -8.54 -7.11
N GLY A 398 16.11 -8.36 -6.90
CA GLY A 398 17.10 -9.42 -6.90
C GLY A 398 17.77 -9.63 -5.54
N SER A 399 18.96 -10.22 -5.60
CA SER A 399 19.76 -10.63 -4.44
C SER A 399 21.25 -10.56 -4.75
N ILE A 400 22.07 -10.62 -3.71
CA ILE A 400 23.52 -10.56 -3.76
C ILE A 400 24.13 -11.81 -3.14
N GLY A 401 25.41 -12.06 -3.41
CA GLY A 401 26.19 -13.01 -2.64
C GLY A 401 27.68 -12.93 -2.93
N VAL A 402 28.42 -13.72 -2.16
CA VAL A 402 29.87 -13.83 -2.24
C VAL A 402 30.25 -15.31 -2.14
N MET A 403 31.22 -15.72 -2.94
CA MET A 403 31.93 -16.98 -2.79
C MET A 403 33.42 -16.65 -2.77
N SER A 404 34.07 -16.82 -1.62
CA SER A 404 35.47 -16.46 -1.48
C SER A 404 36.25 -17.47 -0.64
N ARG A 405 37.53 -17.61 -0.96
CA ARG A 405 38.49 -18.37 -0.15
C ARG A 405 39.75 -17.54 0.01
N SER A 406 40.26 -17.48 1.23
CA SER A 406 41.51 -16.76 1.54
C SER A 406 42.64 -17.21 0.60
N GLN A 407 43.35 -16.24 0.04
CA GLN A 407 44.46 -16.38 -0.92
C GLN A 407 44.10 -17.07 -2.26
N LYS A 408 42.81 -17.17 -2.60
CA LYS A 408 42.33 -17.76 -3.86
C LYS A 408 41.37 -16.85 -4.64
N GLY A 409 41.23 -15.60 -4.21
CA GLY A 409 40.30 -14.65 -4.80
C GLY A 409 38.87 -14.75 -4.30
N SER A 410 37.99 -13.92 -4.88
CA SER A 410 36.57 -13.87 -4.55
C SER A 410 35.71 -13.81 -5.81
N CYS A 411 34.49 -14.30 -5.69
CA CYS A 411 33.42 -14.09 -6.66
C CYS A 411 32.29 -13.34 -5.94
N PHE A 412 32.12 -12.07 -6.28
CA PHE A 412 30.99 -11.26 -5.84
C PHE A 412 29.95 -11.23 -6.94
N TRP A 413 28.69 -11.45 -6.60
CA TRP A 413 27.61 -11.46 -7.59
C TRP A 413 26.40 -10.70 -7.08
N PHE A 414 25.62 -10.19 -8.03
CA PHE A 414 24.31 -9.62 -7.78
C PHE A 414 23.36 -9.96 -8.91
N THR A 415 22.07 -9.94 -8.59
CA THR A 415 20.98 -10.16 -9.54
C THR A 415 19.99 -9.01 -9.47
N PHE A 416 19.28 -8.76 -10.57
CA PHE A 416 18.22 -7.75 -10.63
C PHE A 416 17.18 -8.11 -11.69
N GLU A 417 15.93 -7.66 -11.50
CA GLU A 417 14.88 -7.83 -12.49
C GLU A 417 15.14 -6.95 -13.72
N ALA A 418 15.05 -7.55 -14.91
CA ALA A 418 15.21 -6.89 -16.19
C ALA A 418 14.26 -7.53 -17.21
N SER A 419 13.40 -6.72 -17.83
CA SER A 419 12.47 -7.21 -18.85
C SER A 419 13.05 -6.94 -20.23
N SER A 420 13.14 -7.97 -21.08
CA SER A 420 13.58 -7.79 -22.47
C SER A 420 12.74 -6.71 -23.15
N ALA A 421 13.41 -5.82 -23.88
CA ALA A 421 12.77 -4.72 -24.61
C ALA A 421 13.13 -4.82 -26.08
N SER A 422 12.18 -4.44 -26.95
CA SER A 422 12.51 -4.17 -28.34
C SER A 422 13.46 -2.97 -28.42
N VAL A 423 14.29 -2.94 -29.46
CA VAL A 423 15.19 -1.83 -29.77
C VAL A 423 14.42 -0.51 -29.56
N PRO A 424 14.96 0.46 -28.79
CA PRO A 424 14.34 1.77 -28.69
C PRO A 424 14.04 2.28 -30.11
N TYR A 425 12.77 2.54 -30.42
CA TYR A 425 12.35 3.20 -31.66
C TYR A 425 12.75 4.69 -31.56
N ALA A 426 14.06 4.92 -31.47
CA ALA A 426 14.75 6.19 -31.32
C ALA A 426 16.21 6.06 -31.81
N LYS A 427 16.47 5.19 -32.78
CA LYS A 427 17.60 5.36 -33.73
C LYS A 427 17.17 6.28 -34.88
N ALA A 428 16.55 7.41 -34.55
CA ALA A 428 16.60 8.58 -35.42
C ALA A 428 17.84 9.38 -34.97
N ASP A 429 18.89 9.32 -35.78
CA ASP A 429 19.99 10.29 -35.82
C ASP A 429 21.15 10.27 -34.79
N ILE A 430 21.48 9.13 -34.16
CA ILE A 430 22.76 9.00 -33.40
C ILE A 430 23.98 8.74 -34.30
N ASN A 431 23.76 8.50 -35.60
CA ASN A 431 24.82 8.31 -36.60
C ASN A 431 25.07 9.55 -37.47
N LYS A 432 24.55 10.72 -37.11
CA LYS A 432 25.11 11.96 -37.66
C LYS A 432 26.52 12.09 -37.07
N PRO A 433 27.58 12.17 -37.89
CA PRO A 433 28.91 12.45 -37.37
C PRO A 433 28.82 13.71 -36.50
N LEU A 434 29.47 13.67 -35.32
CA LEU A 434 29.71 14.84 -34.48
C LEU A 434 30.09 15.99 -35.40
N LYS A 435 29.21 16.98 -35.55
CA LYS A 435 29.54 18.17 -36.34
C LYS A 435 30.77 18.77 -35.67
N SER A 436 31.79 19.05 -36.47
CA SER A 436 33.03 19.67 -36.03
C SER A 436 32.73 20.96 -35.23
N PRO A 437 33.61 21.36 -34.27
CA PRO A 437 33.44 22.57 -33.46
C PRO A 437 33.24 23.87 -34.27
N SER A 438 33.47 23.84 -35.58
CA SER A 438 33.22 24.96 -36.49
C SER A 438 31.75 25.38 -36.61
N VAL A 439 30.78 24.50 -36.34
CA VAL A 439 29.33 24.83 -36.45
C VAL A 439 28.77 25.51 -35.19
N LEU A 440 29.48 25.44 -34.07
CA LEU A 440 29.02 26.01 -32.79
C LEU A 440 29.28 27.52 -32.66
N LYS A 441 30.16 28.11 -33.47
CA LYS A 441 30.70 29.47 -33.25
C LYS A 441 29.68 30.62 -33.23
N GLU A 442 28.45 30.42 -33.69
CA GLU A 442 27.44 31.49 -33.77
C GLU A 442 26.27 31.30 -32.79
N CYS A 443 26.38 30.33 -31.87
CA CYS A 443 25.27 29.96 -31.01
C CYS A 443 25.19 30.82 -29.74
N GLN A 444 24.00 31.34 -29.44
CA GLN A 444 23.72 32.13 -28.25
C GLN A 444 23.23 31.24 -27.12
N VAL A 445 24.08 31.05 -26.11
CA VAL A 445 23.75 30.25 -24.93
C VAL A 445 23.37 31.17 -23.77
N MET A 446 22.30 30.83 -23.06
CA MET A 446 21.97 31.46 -21.78
C MET A 446 22.15 30.45 -20.64
N VAL A 447 22.70 30.90 -19.51
CA VAL A 447 22.87 30.08 -18.31
C VAL A 447 22.21 30.79 -17.14
N VAL A 448 21.38 30.06 -16.40
CA VAL A 448 20.67 30.58 -15.25
C VAL A 448 20.91 29.66 -14.06
N ASP A 449 21.61 30.19 -13.05
CA ASP A 449 22.00 29.47 -11.85
C ASP A 449 22.25 30.49 -10.73
N ASP A 450 21.73 30.26 -9.53
CA ASP A 450 21.82 31.21 -8.41
C ASP A 450 23.20 31.22 -7.76
N THR A 451 24.02 30.19 -8.03
CA THR A 451 25.33 30.01 -7.44
C THR A 451 26.39 30.63 -8.37
N PRO A 452 27.06 31.73 -7.99
CA PRO A 452 28.03 32.43 -8.85
C PRO A 452 29.17 31.54 -9.36
N MET A 453 29.53 30.54 -8.55
CA MET A 453 30.55 29.54 -8.88
C MET A 453 30.13 28.61 -10.02
N ASN A 454 28.86 28.18 -10.06
CA ASN A 454 28.32 27.36 -11.15
C ASN A 454 28.28 28.16 -12.46
N LEU A 455 27.88 29.43 -12.39
CA LEU A 455 27.90 30.33 -13.54
C LEU A 455 29.32 30.48 -14.11
N LYS A 456 30.32 30.69 -13.25
CA LYS A 456 31.71 30.83 -13.67
C LYS A 456 32.27 29.55 -14.29
N LEU A 457 31.92 28.38 -13.73
CA LEU A 457 32.29 27.08 -14.29
C LEU A 457 31.65 26.87 -15.67
N MET A 458 30.36 27.18 -15.80
CA MET A 458 29.65 27.05 -17.09
C MET A 458 30.21 28.01 -18.14
N GLU A 459 30.51 29.25 -17.78
CA GLU A 459 31.14 30.23 -18.66
C GLU A 459 32.48 29.71 -19.20
N HIS A 460 33.30 29.10 -18.34
CA HIS A 460 34.58 28.50 -18.76
C HIS A 460 34.36 27.30 -19.69
N MET A 461 33.45 26.38 -19.34
CA MET A 461 33.16 25.20 -20.16
C MET A 461 32.60 25.57 -21.54
N LEU A 462 31.79 26.62 -21.63
CA LEU A 462 31.28 27.16 -22.89
C LEU A 462 32.42 27.78 -23.72
N HIS A 463 33.27 28.60 -23.08
CA HIS A 463 34.43 29.21 -23.75
C HIS A 463 35.37 28.15 -24.34
N ASP A 464 35.64 27.08 -23.58
CA ASP A 464 36.48 25.95 -23.98
C ASP A 464 35.98 25.18 -25.22
N ILE A 465 34.68 25.22 -25.49
CA ILE A 465 34.06 24.62 -26.68
C ILE A 465 33.77 25.66 -27.77
N GLY A 466 34.27 26.88 -27.60
CA GLY A 466 34.15 27.98 -28.58
C GLY A 466 32.81 28.71 -28.56
N LEU A 467 32.05 28.59 -27.47
CA LEU A 467 30.76 29.25 -27.26
C LEU A 467 30.89 30.42 -26.28
N GLN A 468 30.02 31.42 -26.43
CA GLN A 468 29.83 32.47 -25.43
C GLN A 468 28.45 32.33 -24.80
N GLY A 469 28.40 32.36 -23.46
CA GLY A 469 27.17 32.28 -22.69
C GLY A 469 26.84 33.60 -22.01
N VAL A 470 25.57 33.98 -21.96
CA VAL A 470 25.06 35.05 -21.09
C VAL A 470 24.56 34.43 -19.79
N CYS A 471 25.18 34.80 -18.68
CA CYS A 471 24.92 34.22 -17.36
C CYS A 471 24.00 35.11 -16.50
N PHE A 472 23.01 34.49 -15.84
CA PHE A 472 22.09 35.16 -14.93
C PHE A 472 22.06 34.46 -13.57
N GLY A 473 22.36 35.21 -12.51
CA GLY A 473 22.28 34.71 -11.12
C GLY A 473 20.87 34.53 -10.56
N HIS A 474 19.82 34.87 -11.31
CA HIS A 474 18.44 34.88 -10.83
C HIS A 474 17.49 34.67 -12.01
N ALA A 475 16.51 33.76 -11.85
CA ALA A 475 15.49 33.47 -12.87
C ALA A 475 14.76 34.73 -13.37
N GLN A 476 14.36 35.63 -12.47
CA GLN A 476 13.61 36.84 -12.85
C GLN A 476 14.39 37.76 -13.79
N LYS A 477 15.73 37.80 -13.67
CA LYS A 477 16.58 38.59 -14.57
C LYS A 477 16.65 37.95 -15.96
N ALA A 478 16.70 36.62 -16.03
CA ALA A 478 16.68 35.89 -17.29
C ALA A 478 15.33 36.06 -18.01
N VAL A 479 14.21 35.92 -17.28
CA VAL A 479 12.86 36.19 -17.81
C VAL A 479 12.76 37.61 -18.35
N ARG A 480 13.13 38.61 -17.54
CA ARG A 480 13.09 40.02 -17.93
C ARG A 480 13.98 40.31 -19.15
N HIS A 481 15.10 39.62 -19.30
CA HIS A 481 15.98 39.78 -20.46
C HIS A 481 15.29 39.37 -21.76
N ILE A 482 14.52 38.28 -21.73
CA ILE A 482 13.73 37.79 -22.86
C ILE A 482 12.49 38.68 -23.10
N GLU A 483 11.78 39.06 -22.05
CA GLU A 483 10.60 39.96 -22.14
C GLU A 483 10.90 41.30 -22.80
N LEU A 484 12.10 41.85 -22.57
CA LEU A 484 12.53 43.12 -23.15
C LEU A 484 12.98 42.98 -24.62
N ASN A 485 13.19 41.76 -25.12
CA ASN A 485 13.72 41.49 -26.47
C ASN A 485 12.97 40.38 -27.25
N PRO A 486 11.62 40.34 -27.27
CA PRO A 486 10.85 39.17 -27.73
C PRO A 486 10.92 38.89 -29.24
N HIS A 487 11.36 39.88 -30.05
CA HIS A 487 11.44 39.77 -31.52
C HIS A 487 12.85 40.03 -32.07
N SER A 488 13.87 39.94 -31.23
CA SER A 488 15.25 40.12 -31.67
C SER A 488 15.81 38.82 -32.26
N HIS A 489 16.69 38.90 -33.26
CA HIS A 489 17.59 37.81 -33.67
C HIS A 489 18.62 37.42 -32.57
N ARG A 490 18.28 37.65 -31.29
CA ARG A 490 19.12 37.46 -30.10
C ARG A 490 18.41 36.64 -29.01
N LEU A 491 17.34 35.92 -29.34
CA LEU A 491 16.86 34.89 -28.42
C LEU A 491 17.94 33.80 -28.32
N PRO A 492 18.18 33.27 -27.11
CA PRO A 492 19.16 32.22 -26.94
C PRO A 492 18.68 30.94 -27.65
N ASP A 493 19.58 30.30 -28.37
CA ASP A 493 19.32 29.02 -29.03
C ASP A 493 19.11 27.89 -28.00
N VAL A 494 19.79 28.00 -26.85
CA VAL A 494 19.69 27.10 -25.70
C VAL A 494 19.78 27.87 -24.39
N ILE A 495 18.93 27.49 -23.44
CA ILE A 495 18.96 27.96 -22.06
C ILE A 495 19.30 26.78 -21.15
N PHE A 496 20.41 26.86 -20.42
CA PHE A 496 20.69 25.96 -19.30
C PHE A 496 20.10 26.57 -18.02
N MET A 497 19.11 25.90 -17.44
CA MET A 497 18.30 26.43 -16.33
C MET A 497 18.43 25.55 -15.10
N ASP A 498 18.96 26.08 -13.99
CA ASP A 498 18.91 25.38 -12.71
C ASP A 498 17.48 25.22 -12.21
N LEU A 499 17.14 24.03 -11.69
CA LEU A 499 15.79 23.76 -11.22
C LEU A 499 15.49 24.40 -9.86
N TRP A 500 16.51 24.51 -9.01
CA TRP A 500 16.35 24.90 -7.61
C TRP A 500 17.05 26.24 -7.38
N MET A 501 16.29 27.33 -7.46
CA MET A 501 16.77 28.68 -7.19
C MET A 501 15.84 29.38 -6.19
N PRO A 502 16.34 30.31 -5.35
CA PRO A 502 15.52 31.08 -4.43
C PRO A 502 14.59 32.04 -5.17
N GLY A 503 13.36 32.18 -4.66
CA GLY A 503 12.34 33.02 -5.26
C GLY A 503 11.59 32.28 -6.36
N MET A 504 12.04 32.43 -7.62
CA MET A 504 11.42 31.78 -8.78
C MET A 504 12.25 30.55 -9.13
N ASP A 505 11.63 29.37 -9.05
CA ASP A 505 12.29 28.10 -9.37
C ASP A 505 12.43 27.91 -10.89
N GLY A 506 13.27 26.97 -11.32
CA GLY A 506 13.52 26.74 -12.74
C GLY A 506 12.29 26.23 -13.50
N PHE A 507 11.33 25.61 -12.81
CA PHE A 507 10.08 25.16 -13.45
C PHE A 507 9.17 26.35 -13.75
N GLU A 508 8.97 27.24 -12.77
CA GLU A 508 8.19 28.48 -12.90
C GLU A 508 8.82 29.41 -13.93
N ALA A 509 10.15 29.56 -13.90
CA ALA A 509 10.90 30.33 -14.91
C ALA A 509 10.67 29.78 -16.31
N THR A 510 10.67 28.46 -16.48
CA THR A 510 10.44 27.80 -17.77
C THR A 510 9.03 28.04 -18.28
N GLU A 511 8.00 27.86 -17.45
CA GLU A 511 6.61 28.12 -17.83
C GLU A 511 6.42 29.59 -18.26
N THR A 512 7.05 30.52 -17.54
CA THR A 512 7.03 31.94 -17.86
C THR A 512 7.73 32.25 -19.19
N LEU A 513 8.93 31.71 -19.39
CA LEU A 513 9.70 31.89 -20.63
C LEU A 513 8.99 31.33 -21.85
N LEU A 514 8.41 30.13 -21.76
CA LEU A 514 7.68 29.50 -22.87
C LEU A 514 6.34 30.18 -23.17
N ALA A 515 5.72 30.85 -22.19
CA ALA A 515 4.57 31.70 -22.45
C ALA A 515 4.92 32.95 -23.28
N ILE A 516 6.16 33.45 -23.17
CA ILE A 516 6.66 34.60 -23.93
C ILE A 516 7.19 34.16 -25.30
N ALA A 517 8.01 33.09 -25.34
CA ALA A 517 8.66 32.57 -26.52
C ALA A 517 8.59 31.03 -26.53
N PRO A 518 7.56 30.44 -27.18
CA PRO A 518 7.32 29.00 -27.16
C PRO A 518 8.42 28.13 -27.77
N ASP A 519 9.25 28.70 -28.64
CA ASP A 519 10.29 27.99 -29.40
C ASP A 519 11.64 27.89 -28.64
N LEU A 520 11.72 28.37 -27.39
CA LEU A 520 12.94 28.30 -26.60
C LEU A 520 13.31 26.85 -26.23
N HIS A 521 14.57 26.48 -26.45
CA HIS A 521 15.09 25.20 -25.96
C HIS A 521 15.67 25.35 -24.55
N ILE A 522 14.95 24.84 -23.55
CA ILE A 522 15.36 24.91 -22.14
C ILE A 522 15.81 23.54 -21.65
N ILE A 523 17.06 23.47 -21.22
CA ILE A 523 17.72 22.28 -20.67
C ILE A 523 17.83 22.44 -19.15
N ALA A 524 17.18 21.54 -18.41
CA ALA A 524 17.23 21.53 -16.95
C ALA A 524 18.63 21.18 -16.44
N LEU A 525 19.14 21.92 -15.47
CA LEU A 525 20.28 21.54 -14.66
C LEU A 525 19.77 21.10 -13.29
N THR A 526 20.16 19.93 -12.82
CA THR A 526 19.69 19.42 -11.52
C THR A 526 20.75 18.62 -10.81
N ALA A 527 20.74 18.63 -9.48
CA ALA A 527 21.58 17.75 -8.68
C ALA A 527 21.09 16.28 -8.68
N ASP A 528 19.79 16.04 -8.89
CA ASP A 528 19.19 14.70 -8.88
C ASP A 528 18.20 14.57 -10.06
N ALA A 529 18.25 13.43 -10.75
CA ALA A 529 17.48 13.18 -11.98
C ALA A 529 16.46 12.07 -11.78
N ASP A 530 15.84 12.05 -10.60
CA ASP A 530 14.77 11.12 -10.29
C ASP A 530 13.60 11.24 -11.27
N GLN A 531 12.76 10.20 -11.31
CA GLN A 531 11.67 10.15 -12.27
C GLN A 531 10.66 11.29 -12.06
N GLY A 532 10.46 11.75 -10.81
CA GLY A 532 9.58 12.87 -10.49
C GLY A 532 10.06 14.17 -11.12
N THR A 533 11.34 14.47 -10.98
CA THR A 533 12.01 15.64 -11.56
C THR A 533 11.96 15.59 -13.09
N ARG A 534 12.30 14.44 -13.70
CA ARG A 534 12.22 14.25 -15.16
C ARG A 534 10.81 14.46 -15.70
N LEU A 535 9.80 13.91 -15.03
CA LEU A 535 8.41 14.07 -15.43
C LEU A 535 7.92 15.52 -15.28
N ARG A 536 8.31 16.20 -14.20
CA ARG A 536 7.97 17.62 -13.99
C ARG A 536 8.64 18.50 -15.04
N ALA A 537 9.93 18.30 -15.31
CA ALA A 537 10.68 19.02 -16.33
C ALA A 537 10.07 18.86 -17.73
N LYS A 538 9.69 17.63 -18.08
CA LYS A 538 9.01 17.38 -19.36
C LYS A 538 7.63 18.04 -19.42
N LYS A 539 6.88 18.07 -18.32
CA LYS A 539 5.54 18.69 -18.26
C LYS A 539 5.58 20.20 -18.39
N CYS A 540 6.59 20.87 -17.84
CA CYS A 540 6.75 22.33 -17.96
C CYS A 540 7.37 22.76 -19.30
N GLY A 541 7.75 21.82 -20.18
CA GLY A 541 8.24 22.11 -21.53
C GLY A 541 9.76 22.10 -21.71
N MET A 542 10.54 21.64 -20.71
CA MET A 542 11.99 21.48 -20.87
C MET A 542 12.32 20.34 -21.85
N CYS A 543 13.28 20.58 -22.74
CA CYS A 543 13.61 19.65 -23.82
C CYS A 543 14.61 18.56 -23.39
N SER A 544 15.43 18.82 -22.38
CA SER A 544 16.43 17.88 -21.86
C SER A 544 16.78 18.17 -20.40
N LEU A 545 17.54 17.28 -19.79
CA LEU A 545 17.99 17.37 -18.40
C LEU A 545 19.44 16.90 -18.27
N LEU A 546 20.28 17.74 -17.68
CA LEU A 546 21.66 17.47 -17.32
C LEU A 546 21.81 17.39 -15.81
N VAL A 547 22.53 16.37 -15.35
CA VAL A 547 22.80 16.14 -13.94
C VAL A 547 24.11 16.83 -13.57
N LYS A 548 24.09 17.66 -12.53
CA LYS A 548 25.28 18.27 -11.95
C LYS A 548 26.07 17.19 -11.16
N PRO A 549 27.41 17.15 -11.26
CA PRO A 549 28.29 18.08 -11.98
C PRO A 549 28.26 17.86 -13.50
N ILE A 550 28.19 18.96 -14.24
CA ILE A 550 28.12 18.94 -15.71
C ILE A 550 29.54 18.72 -16.24
N SER A 551 29.71 17.69 -17.08
CA SER A 551 31.00 17.42 -17.72
C SER A 551 31.05 18.08 -19.09
N ARG A 552 32.26 18.35 -19.59
CA ARG A 552 32.47 18.86 -20.95
C ARG A 552 31.78 17.98 -22.00
N ALA A 553 31.86 16.66 -21.85
CA ALA A 553 31.23 15.72 -22.77
C ALA A 553 29.70 15.83 -22.79
N SER A 554 29.06 15.91 -21.60
CA SER A 554 27.61 16.05 -21.52
C SER A 554 27.11 17.40 -22.01
N LEU A 555 27.90 18.47 -21.80
CA LEU A 555 27.63 19.79 -22.35
C LEU A 555 27.65 19.78 -23.88
N VAL A 556 28.72 19.24 -24.49
CA VAL A 556 28.85 19.13 -25.96
C VAL A 556 27.72 18.28 -26.55
N GLU A 557 27.36 17.17 -25.91
CA GLU A 557 26.26 16.32 -26.36
C GLU A 557 24.92 17.04 -26.32
N ALA A 558 24.62 17.75 -25.22
CA ALA A 558 23.40 18.52 -25.05
C ALA A 558 23.28 19.64 -26.10
N CYS A 559 24.35 20.40 -26.27
CA CYS A 559 24.52 21.39 -27.32
C CYS A 559 24.21 20.79 -28.70
N ASN A 560 24.95 19.76 -29.12
CA ASN A 560 24.81 19.16 -30.45
C ASN A 560 23.40 18.62 -30.73
N ARG A 561 22.71 18.08 -29.72
CA ARG A 561 21.37 17.51 -29.86
C ARG A 561 20.32 18.59 -30.14
N HIS A 562 20.43 19.75 -29.50
CA HIS A 562 19.40 20.80 -29.54
C HIS A 562 19.73 21.95 -30.50
N PHE A 563 20.95 22.03 -31.03
CA PHE A 563 21.36 23.03 -32.05
C PHE A 563 20.93 22.71 -33.49
N SER A 564 19.88 21.92 -33.69
CA SER A 564 19.48 21.42 -35.02
C SER A 564 18.76 22.43 -35.92
N GLY A 565 18.71 23.72 -35.58
CA GLY A 565 17.87 24.72 -36.27
C GLY A 565 18.58 25.81 -37.09
N CYS A 566 19.87 26.09 -36.87
CA CYS A 566 20.48 27.34 -37.38
C CYS A 566 21.31 27.21 -38.69
N CYS A 567 21.12 26.15 -39.47
CA CYS A 567 21.76 26.03 -40.79
C CYS A 567 20.78 25.48 -41.85
N THR A 568 19.97 26.37 -42.40
CA THR A 568 19.59 26.35 -43.81
C THR A 568 19.79 27.72 -44.40
#